data_AF-A0A528X6L7-F1
#
_entry.id   AF-A0A528X6L7-F1
#
_cell.length_a   1.000
_cell.length_b   1.000
_cell.length_c   1.000
_cell.angle_alpha   90.00
_cell.angle_beta   90.00
_cell.angle_gamma   90.00
#
_symmetry.space_group_name_H-M   'P 1'
#
loop_
_entity.id
_entity.type
_entity.pdbx_description
1 polymer ?
#
loop_
_entity_poly.entity_id
_entity_poly.type
_entity_poly.pdbx_seq_one_letter_code
_entity_poly.pdbx_strand_id
1 'polypeptide(L)' 'VMEIMTKGRFRHLPVEKDGMLDGIVSIGDVVKRRIEDVEREAEEIRAYIATA' A
#
# COMPACT_ATOMS: atom_id res chain seq x y z
N VAL A 1 4.34 0.79 -7.42
CA VAL A 1 5.16 -0.13 -6.58
C VAL A 1 4.81 -1.59 -6.84
N MET A 2 3.55 -2.00 -6.63
CA MET A 2 3.12 -3.40 -6.87
C MET A 2 3.41 -3.90 -8.29
N GLU A 3 3.15 -3.07 -9.32
CA GLU A 3 3.47 -3.39 -10.71
C GLU A 3 4.97 -3.63 -10.96
N ILE A 4 5.83 -2.83 -10.33
CA ILE A 4 7.29 -2.94 -10.43
C ILE A 4 7.73 -4.31 -9.87
N MET A 5 7.22 -4.66 -8.69
CA MET A 5 7.47 -5.96 -8.04
C MET A 5 7.00 -7.13 -8.92
N THR A 6 5.80 -7.03 -9.50
CA THR A 6 5.24 -8.07 -10.39
C THR A 6 6.06 -8.24 -11.66
N LYS A 7 6.39 -7.14 -12.36
CA LYS A 7 7.19 -7.18 -13.60
C LYS A 7 8.61 -7.66 -13.33
N GLY A 8 9.22 -7.22 -12.23
CA GLY A 8 10.58 -7.58 -11.84
C GLY A 8 10.72 -8.92 -11.14
N ARG A 9 9.61 -9.60 -10.80
CA ARG A 9 9.57 -10.89 -10.07
C ARG A 9 10.31 -10.86 -8.73
N PHE A 10 10.20 -9.75 -8.00
CA PHE A 10 10.74 -9.61 -6.65
C PHE A 10 9.67 -9.11 -5.67
N ARG A 11 9.88 -9.39 -4.38
CA ARG A 11 8.90 -9.14 -3.32
C ARG A 11 9.26 -8.01 -2.36
N HIS A 12 10.45 -7.44 -2.51
CA HIS A 12 10.98 -6.44 -1.59
C HIS A 12 11.58 -5.29 -2.41
N LEU A 13 11.35 -4.06 -1.97
CA LEU A 13 11.95 -2.85 -2.54
C LEU A 13 12.76 -2.14 -1.44
N PRO A 14 14.05 -1.88 -1.66
CA PRO A 14 14.82 -1.02 -0.76
C PRO A 14 14.31 0.42 -0.86
N VAL A 15 14.30 1.09 0.29
CA VAL A 15 14.01 2.52 0.40
C VAL A 15 15.32 3.22 0.69
N GLU A 16 15.66 4.20 -0.14
CA GLU A 16 16.86 5.02 0.02
C GLU A 16 16.47 6.39 0.58
N LYS A 17 17.29 6.90 1.50
CA LYS A 17 17.25 8.27 1.96
C LYS A 17 18.68 8.79 2.08
N ASP A 18 18.95 9.93 1.43
CA ASP A 18 20.26 10.58 1.44
C ASP A 18 21.43 9.67 1.01
N GLY A 19 21.22 8.82 0.00
CA GLY A 19 22.24 7.88 -0.48
C GLY A 19 22.44 6.65 0.42
N MET A 20 21.67 6.53 1.51
CA MET A 20 21.76 5.41 2.45
C MET A 20 20.49 4.55 2.41
N LEU A 21 20.65 3.25 2.67
CA LEU A 21 19.53 2.34 2.84
C LEU A 21 18.78 2.68 4.13
N ASP A 22 17.56 3.19 3.98
CA ASP A 22 16.67 3.59 5.09
C ASP A 22 15.72 2.46 5.50
N GLY A 23 15.48 1.49 4.61
CA GLY A 23 14.66 0.32 4.93
C GLY A 23 14.26 -0.52 3.72
N ILE A 24 13.30 -1.42 3.93
CA ILE A 24 12.76 -2.30 2.89
C ILE A 24 11.23 -2.34 3.03
N VAL A 25 10.53 -2.26 1.90
CA VAL A 25 9.08 -2.48 1.80
C VAL A 25 8.81 -3.81 1.11
N SER A 26 7.98 -4.65 1.71
CA SER A 26 7.54 -5.90 1.12
C SER A 26 6.26 -5.73 0.28
N ILE A 27 6.01 -6.66 -0.64
CA ILE A 27 4.74 -6.71 -1.38
C ILE A 27 3.55 -6.88 -0.42
N GLY A 28 3.74 -7.53 0.73
CA GLY A 28 2.74 -7.68 1.77
C GLY A 28 2.32 -6.34 2.37
N ASP A 29 3.27 -5.44 2.61
CA ASP A 29 2.99 -4.08 3.12
C ASP A 29 2.15 -3.27 2.13
N VAL A 30 2.47 -3.39 0.84
CA VAL A 30 1.73 -2.72 -0.24
C VAL A 30 0.30 -3.26 -0.35
N VAL A 31 0.13 -4.58 -0.28
CA VAL A 31 -1.20 -5.22 -0.35
C VAL A 31 -2.03 -4.88 0.89
N LYS A 32 -1.44 -4.96 2.09
CA LYS A 32 -2.11 -4.60 3.35
C LYS A 32 -2.66 -3.17 3.28
N ARG A 33 -1.82 -2.21 2.88
CA ARG A 33 -2.26 -0.81 2.77
C ARG A 33 -3.39 -0.63 1.76
N ARG A 34 -3.35 -1.35 0.65
CA ARG A 34 -4.41 -1.29 -0.36
C ARG A 34 -5.76 -1.82 0.18
N ILE A 35 -5.72 -2.86 1.00
CA ILE A 35 -6.93 -3.39 1.66
C ILE A 35 -7.48 -2.34 2.64
N GLU A 36 -6.63 -1.80 3.51
CA GLU A 36 -7.02 -0.77 4.49
C GLU A 36 -7.63 0.47 3.82
N ASP A 37 -7.10 0.90 2.67
CA ASP A 37 -7.64 2.02 1.91
C ASP A 37 -9.05 1.71 1.36
N VAL A 38 -9.25 0.52 0.80
CA VAL A 38 -10.56 0.09 0.28
C VAL A 38 -11.60 -0.05 1.40
N GLU A 39 -11.21 -0.59 2.55
CA GLU A 39 -12.09 -0.71 3.71
C GLU A 39 -12.52 0.66 4.22
N ARG A 40 -11.59 1.62 4.29
CA ARG A 40 -11.87 3.01 4.69
C ARG A 40 -12.81 3.71 3.71
N GLU A 41 -12.56 3.61 2.41
CA GLU A 41 -13.46 4.17 1.38
C GLU A 41 -14.88 3.58 1.50
N ALA A 42 -15.00 2.27 1.73
CA ALA A 42 -16.29 1.63 1.93
C ALA A 42 -17.01 2.12 3.20
N GLU A 43 -16.27 2.35 4.28
CA GLU A 43 -16.83 2.88 5.53
C GLU A 43 -17.30 4.33 5.38
N GLU A 44 -16.53 5.17 4.69
CA GLU A 44 -16.91 6.55 4.38
C GLU A 44 -18.22 6.63 3.56
N ILE A 45 -18.36 5.76 2.55
CA ILE A 45 -19.60 5.67 1.76
C ILE A 45 -20.78 5.24 2.63
N ARG A 46 -20.61 4.23 3.49
CA ARG A 46 -21.66 3.77 4.40
C ARG A 46 -22.07 4.87 5.38
N ALA A 47 -21.10 5.59 5.94
CA ALA A 47 -21.35 6.70 6.84
C ALA A 47 -22.14 7.82 6.15
N TYR A 48 -21.74 8.21 4.94
CA TYR A 48 -22.46 9.23 4.15
C TYR A 48 -23.93 8.87 3.93
N ILE A 49 -24.22 7.62 3.54
CA ILE A 49 -25.60 7.14 3.35
C ILE A 49 -26.37 7.10 4.68
N ALA A 50 -25.73 6.71 5.79
CA ALA A 50 -26.37 6.62 7.10
C ALA A 50 -26.69 7.98 7.73
N THR A 51 -25.97 9.04 7.34
CA THR A 51 -26.18 10.41 7.83
C THR A 51 -27.11 11.26 6.93
N ALA A 52 -27.53 10.74 5.79
CA ALA A 52 -28.49 11.36 4.86
C ALA A 52 -29.92 10.93 5.19
#